data_AF-A0A948G6N9-F1
#
_entry.id   AF-A0A948G6N9-F1
#
_cell.length_a   1.000
_cell.length_b   1.000
_cell.length_c   1.000
_cell.angle_alpha   90.00
_cell.angle_beta   90.00
_cell.angle_gamma   90.00
#
_symmetry.space_group_name_H-M   'P 1'
#
loop_
_entity.id
_entity.type
_entity.pdbx_description
1 polymer ?
#
loop_
_entity_poly.entity_id
_entity_poly.type
_entity_poly.pdbx_seq_one_letter_code
_entity_poly.pdbx_strand_id
1 'polypeptide(L)'
;MEASSIIVFIIAFLEILLGFYVLSRNKKDPINISFFIVVMGVVIWICSNAIISFLSNENTIELIYRLTYIAGAIIAGGFLYFSWVFPYKMSFIRWSKWLLLLIPTIFLIIFTFTTDFIVSGVVKYPLSYDTTSGSGYGLYVLIFVAFFLWAFYELFRKLRRSDGIHHWQLKFVLISVLIPFVVSLVTDIILPWTGYDRGMLMMFAGSMSSAVWLGLNGYILFKK
;
A
#
# COMPACT_ATOMS: atom_id res chain seq x y z
N MET A 1 -18.28 -10.31 11.41
CA MET A 1 -16.83 -10.48 11.65
C MET A 1 -16.24 -11.45 10.63
N GLU A 2 -16.74 -12.68 10.53
CA GLU A 2 -16.14 -13.73 9.69
C GLU A 2 -16.19 -13.45 8.18
N ALA A 3 -17.34 -13.02 7.64
CA ALA A 3 -17.50 -12.86 6.18
C ALA A 3 -16.56 -11.81 5.57
N SER A 4 -16.40 -10.64 6.20
CA SER A 4 -15.50 -9.58 5.73
C SER A 4 -14.04 -10.04 5.75
N SER A 5 -13.61 -10.70 6.83
CA SER A 5 -12.24 -11.22 6.94
C SER A 5 -11.96 -12.33 5.90
N ILE A 6 -12.93 -13.21 5.62
CA ILE A 6 -12.79 -14.24 4.57
C ILE A 6 -12.60 -13.61 3.19
N ILE A 7 -13.41 -12.61 2.84
CA ILE A 7 -13.29 -11.88 1.55
C ILE A 7 -11.89 -11.26 1.41
N VAL A 8 -11.41 -10.63 2.49
CA VAL A 8 -10.11 -9.96 2.54
C VAL A 8 -8.95 -10.96 2.41
N PHE A 9 -9.07 -12.16 2.99
CA PHE A 9 -8.09 -13.23 2.76
C PHE A 9 -8.12 -13.80 1.34
N ILE A 10 -9.30 -13.91 0.71
CA ILE A 10 -9.40 -14.32 -0.70
C ILE A 10 -8.71 -13.27 -1.59
N ILE A 11 -8.95 -11.98 -1.35
CA ILE A 11 -8.29 -10.88 -2.06
C ILE A 11 -6.77 -10.99 -1.87
N ALA A 12 -6.29 -11.13 -0.63
CA ALA A 12 -4.86 -11.30 -0.35
C ALA A 12 -4.25 -12.49 -1.10
N PHE A 13 -4.95 -13.63 -1.13
CA PHE A 13 -4.49 -14.82 -1.85
C PHE A 13 -4.39 -14.58 -3.36
N LEU A 14 -5.38 -13.91 -3.96
CA LEU A 14 -5.36 -13.54 -5.38
C LEU A 14 -4.24 -12.53 -5.70
N GLU A 15 -3.97 -11.57 -4.80
CA GLU A 15 -2.85 -10.64 -4.92
C GLU A 15 -1.51 -11.39 -4.89
N ILE A 16 -1.36 -12.37 -3.99
CA ILE A 16 -0.18 -13.22 -3.95
C ILE A 16 0.03 -13.92 -5.30
N LEU A 17 -1.00 -14.58 -5.82
CA LEU A 17 -0.93 -15.26 -7.12
C LEU A 17 -0.54 -14.30 -8.25
N LEU A 18 -1.14 -13.11 -8.29
CA LEU A 18 -0.87 -12.08 -9.28
C LEU A 18 0.59 -11.58 -9.20
N GLY A 19 1.05 -11.24 -8.00
CA GLY A 19 2.42 -10.77 -7.76
C GLY A 19 3.45 -11.81 -8.19
N PHE A 20 3.28 -13.07 -7.75
CA PHE A 20 4.19 -14.15 -8.15
C PHE A 20 4.13 -14.45 -9.64
N TYR A 21 2.93 -14.39 -10.25
CA TYR A 21 2.78 -14.55 -11.70
C TYR A 21 3.59 -13.50 -12.46
N VAL A 22 3.44 -12.21 -12.12
CA VAL A 22 4.19 -11.12 -12.77
C VAL A 22 5.70 -11.27 -12.56
N LEU A 23 6.14 -11.59 -11.34
CA LEU A 23 7.56 -11.81 -11.05
C LEU A 23 8.13 -13.00 -11.85
N SER A 24 7.36 -14.07 -12.00
CA SER A 24 7.78 -15.28 -12.73
C SER A 24 8.01 -15.04 -14.22
N ARG A 25 7.34 -14.05 -14.83
CA ARG A 25 7.51 -13.72 -16.26
C ARG A 25 8.92 -13.24 -16.59
N ASN A 26 9.51 -12.44 -15.71
CA ASN A 26 10.91 -12.03 -15.81
C ASN A 26 11.40 -11.50 -14.45
N LYS A 27 12.14 -12.33 -13.72
CA LYS A 27 12.61 -12.04 -12.35
C LYS A 27 13.67 -10.93 -12.26
N LYS A 28 14.28 -10.55 -13.39
CA LYS A 28 15.30 -9.49 -13.46
C LYS A 28 14.71 -8.17 -13.97
N ASP A 29 13.44 -8.14 -14.33
CA ASP A 29 12.79 -6.95 -14.83
C ASP A 29 12.45 -6.00 -13.67
N PRO A 30 13.00 -4.77 -13.64
CA PRO A 30 12.71 -3.82 -12.57
C PRO A 30 11.21 -3.50 -12.45
N ILE A 31 10.44 -3.57 -13.54
CA ILE A 31 8.99 -3.38 -13.51
C ILE A 31 8.33 -4.51 -12.72
N ASN A 32 8.69 -5.77 -12.99
CA ASN A 32 8.10 -6.92 -12.32
C ASN A 32 8.50 -7.00 -10.85
N ILE A 33 9.77 -6.69 -10.53
CA ILE A 33 10.26 -6.66 -9.15
C ILE A 33 9.52 -5.58 -8.35
N SER A 34 9.42 -4.37 -8.89
CA SER A 34 8.75 -3.27 -8.20
C SER A 34 7.24 -3.51 -8.03
N PHE A 35 6.58 -4.05 -9.05
CA PHE A 35 5.19 -4.50 -8.96
C PHE A 35 5.01 -5.54 -7.85
N PHE A 36 5.87 -6.56 -7.80
CA PHE A 36 5.84 -7.58 -6.76
C PHE A 36 6.01 -6.98 -5.36
N ILE A 37 6.96 -6.06 -5.15
CA ILE A 37 7.17 -5.39 -3.87
C ILE A 37 5.91 -4.64 -3.42
N VAL A 38 5.28 -3.89 -4.33
CA VAL A 38 4.02 -3.18 -4.03
C VAL A 38 2.93 -4.17 -3.62
N VAL A 39 2.74 -5.23 -4.41
CA VAL A 39 1.71 -6.24 -4.15
C VAL A 39 1.96 -6.96 -2.82
N MET A 40 3.20 -7.31 -2.48
CA MET A 40 3.53 -7.90 -1.18
C MET A 40 3.27 -6.94 -0.03
N GLY A 41 3.57 -5.65 -0.19
CA GLY A 41 3.20 -4.63 0.78
C GLY A 41 1.67 -4.58 1.00
N VAL A 42 0.89 -4.58 -0.08
CA VAL A 42 -0.58 -4.62 -0.03
C VAL A 42 -1.06 -5.88 0.69
N VAL A 43 -0.52 -7.05 0.37
CA VAL A 43 -0.87 -8.32 1.03
C VAL A 43 -0.58 -8.28 2.53
N ILE A 44 0.59 -7.81 2.94
CA ILE A 44 0.94 -7.71 4.37
C ILE A 44 -0.05 -6.78 5.07
N TRP A 45 -0.36 -5.64 4.48
CA TRP A 45 -1.32 -4.68 5.03
C TRP A 45 -2.73 -5.28 5.19
N ILE A 46 -3.25 -5.91 4.13
CA ILE A 46 -4.57 -6.55 4.08
C ILE A 46 -4.67 -7.68 5.12
N CYS A 47 -3.67 -8.57 5.18
CA CYS A 47 -3.62 -9.67 6.13
C CYS A 47 -3.55 -9.18 7.58
N SER A 48 -2.72 -8.16 7.86
CA SER A 48 -2.63 -7.57 9.19
C SER A 48 -3.96 -7.00 9.67
N ASN A 49 -4.67 -6.26 8.81
CA ASN A 49 -6.01 -5.73 9.13
C ASN A 49 -7.02 -6.86 9.42
N ALA A 50 -6.97 -7.97 8.67
CA ALA A 50 -7.83 -9.12 8.92
C ALA A 50 -7.49 -9.82 10.23
N ILE A 51 -6.20 -10.06 10.50
CA ILE A 51 -5.72 -10.79 11.69
C ILE A 51 -6.08 -10.05 12.98
N ILE A 52 -6.02 -8.72 13.01
CA ILE A 52 -6.38 -7.91 14.19
C ILE A 52 -7.80 -8.26 14.70
N SER A 53 -8.75 -8.54 13.81
CA SER A 53 -10.12 -8.89 14.19
C SER A 53 -10.26 -10.22 14.96
N PHE A 54 -9.23 -11.06 14.94
CA PHE A 54 -9.19 -12.35 15.64
C PHE A 54 -8.32 -12.34 16.90
N LEU A 55 -7.66 -11.22 17.18
CA LEU A 55 -6.75 -11.09 18.33
C LEU A 55 -7.45 -10.45 19.53
N SER A 56 -7.04 -10.87 20.72
CA SER A 56 -7.51 -10.35 22.00
C SER A 56 -6.40 -9.78 22.88
N ASN A 57 -5.14 -10.10 22.57
CA ASN A 57 -3.98 -9.63 23.32
C ASN A 57 -3.49 -8.28 22.76
N GLU A 58 -3.49 -7.24 23.59
CA GLU A 58 -3.16 -5.86 23.19
C GLU A 58 -1.72 -5.73 22.66
N ASN A 59 -0.74 -6.40 23.28
CA ASN A 59 0.66 -6.35 22.81
C ASN A 59 0.81 -6.98 21.42
N THR A 60 0.12 -8.09 21.16
CA THR A 60 0.12 -8.72 19.83
C THR A 60 -0.59 -7.82 18.81
N ILE A 61 -1.72 -7.21 19.18
CA ILE A 61 -2.46 -6.29 18.30
C ILE A 61 -1.59 -5.09 17.92
N GLU A 62 -0.90 -4.48 18.89
CA GLU A 62 0.02 -3.37 18.63
C GLU A 62 1.14 -3.78 17.66
N LEU A 63 1.74 -4.95 17.83
CA LEU A 63 2.76 -5.46 16.91
C LEU A 63 2.21 -5.63 15.49
N ILE A 64 0.99 -6.16 15.34
CA ILE A 64 0.35 -6.31 14.02
C ILE A 64 0.01 -4.94 13.42
N TYR A 65 -0.41 -3.96 14.22
CA TYR A 65 -0.55 -2.59 13.73
C TYR A 65 0.79 -2.00 13.28
N ARG A 66 1.88 -2.16 14.02
CA ARG A 66 3.20 -1.72 13.54
C ARG A 66 3.54 -2.34 12.18
N LEU A 67 3.16 -3.60 11.94
CA LEU A 67 3.27 -4.23 10.62
C LEU A 67 2.38 -3.58 9.54
N THR A 68 1.19 -3.09 9.86
CA THR A 68 0.35 -2.34 8.88
C THR A 68 1.04 -1.05 8.43
N TYR A 69 1.65 -0.31 9.36
CA TYR A 69 2.39 0.92 9.05
C TYR A 69 3.68 0.64 8.25
N ILE A 70 4.41 -0.42 8.59
CA ILE A 70 5.58 -0.89 7.82
C ILE A 70 5.15 -1.27 6.40
N ALA A 71 4.05 -2.01 6.26
CA ALA A 71 3.50 -2.36 4.96
C ALA A 71 3.13 -1.10 4.15
N GLY A 72 2.49 -0.10 4.77
CA GLY A 72 2.21 1.18 4.14
C GLY A 72 3.47 1.90 3.62
N ALA A 73 4.57 1.88 4.38
CA ALA A 73 5.84 2.44 3.93
C ALA A 73 6.43 1.67 2.73
N ILE A 74 6.35 0.34 2.74
CA ILE A 74 6.77 -0.52 1.62
C ILE A 74 5.92 -0.24 0.38
N ILE A 75 4.60 -0.10 0.52
CA ILE A 75 3.69 0.22 -0.58
C ILE A 75 4.04 1.58 -1.18
N ALA A 76 4.16 2.63 -0.36
CA ALA A 76 4.44 3.98 -0.83
C ALA A 76 5.80 4.08 -1.54
N GLY A 77 6.85 3.53 -0.93
CA GLY A 77 8.19 3.50 -1.52
C GLY A 77 8.24 2.63 -2.78
N GLY A 78 7.70 1.41 -2.71
CA GLY A 78 7.61 0.50 -3.84
C GLY A 78 6.84 1.09 -5.01
N PHE A 79 5.74 1.79 -4.76
CA PHE A 79 4.90 2.39 -5.79
C PHE A 79 5.57 3.60 -6.43
N LEU A 80 6.26 4.44 -5.66
CA LEU A 80 7.08 5.51 -6.20
C LEU A 80 8.18 4.95 -7.11
N TYR A 81 8.88 3.89 -6.69
CA TYR A 81 9.87 3.23 -7.53
C TYR A 81 9.26 2.63 -8.81
N PHE A 82 8.14 1.91 -8.68
CA PHE A 82 7.37 1.37 -9.80
C PHE A 82 6.99 2.46 -10.80
N SER A 83 6.54 3.63 -10.32
CA SER A 83 6.19 4.78 -11.15
C SER A 83 7.36 5.30 -11.99
N TRP A 84 8.60 5.12 -11.54
CA TRP A 84 9.79 5.54 -12.28
C TRP A 84 10.13 4.54 -13.39
N VAL A 85 9.99 3.25 -13.16
CA VAL A 85 10.38 2.20 -14.12
C VAL A 85 9.25 1.76 -15.06
N PHE A 86 7.99 2.07 -14.76
CA PHE A 86 6.84 1.73 -15.60
C PHE A 86 6.45 2.87 -16.55
N PRO A 87 6.00 2.62 -17.81
CA PRO A 87 5.96 1.33 -18.52
C PRO A 87 7.25 1.04 -19.31
N TYR A 88 8.18 2.01 -19.35
CA TYR A 88 9.45 1.89 -20.06
C TYR A 88 10.57 1.62 -19.07
N LYS A 89 11.32 0.53 -19.26
CA LYS A 89 12.53 0.26 -18.49
C LYS A 89 13.46 1.47 -18.60
N MET A 90 13.58 2.26 -17.52
CA MET A 90 14.57 3.33 -17.49
C MET A 90 15.95 2.68 -17.51
N SER A 91 16.83 3.17 -18.38
CA SER A 91 18.22 2.71 -18.44
C SER A 91 19.03 3.08 -17.21
N PHE A 92 18.66 4.16 -16.50
CA PHE A 92 19.39 4.64 -15.33
C PHE A 92 18.53 5.48 -14.38
N ILE A 93 18.58 5.16 -13.08
CA ILE A 93 18.03 5.97 -12.00
C ILE A 93 19.20 6.63 -11.26
N ARG A 94 19.18 7.96 -11.18
CA ARG A 94 20.24 8.72 -10.49
C ARG A 94 20.31 8.32 -9.01
N TRP A 95 21.52 8.22 -8.47
CA TRP A 95 21.76 7.87 -7.06
C TRP A 95 20.97 8.75 -6.07
N SER A 96 20.79 10.03 -6.38
CA SER A 96 19.98 10.94 -5.55
C SER A 96 18.52 10.48 -5.41
N LYS A 97 17.92 9.89 -6.45
CA LYS A 97 16.56 9.33 -6.37
C LYS A 97 16.51 8.11 -5.46
N TRP A 98 17.57 7.28 -5.47
CA TRP A 98 17.68 6.16 -4.55
C TRP A 98 17.77 6.62 -3.10
N LEU A 99 18.58 7.65 -2.80
CA LEU A 99 18.65 8.21 -1.45
C LEU A 99 17.31 8.80 -0.99
N LEU A 100 16.63 9.56 -1.86
CA LEU A 100 15.31 10.13 -1.58
C LEU A 100 14.23 9.08 -1.36
N LEU A 101 14.37 7.89 -1.94
CA LEU A 101 13.45 6.78 -1.76
C LEU A 101 13.79 5.97 -0.51
N LEU A 102 15.03 5.49 -0.41
CA LEU A 102 15.45 4.50 0.57
C LEU A 102 15.59 5.11 1.97
N ILE A 103 16.13 6.33 2.09
CA ILE A 103 16.33 6.93 3.43
C ILE A 103 14.99 7.12 4.14
N PRO A 104 13.96 7.77 3.56
CA PRO A 104 12.68 7.92 4.23
C PRO A 104 11.99 6.58 4.47
N THR A 105 12.03 5.64 3.50
CA THR A 105 11.39 4.33 3.65
C THR A 105 12.02 3.53 4.80
N ILE A 106 13.36 3.44 4.83
CA ILE A 106 14.09 2.72 5.88
C ILE A 106 13.89 3.42 7.23
N PHE A 107 13.92 4.75 7.27
CA PHE A 107 13.61 5.52 8.47
C PHE A 107 12.22 5.16 9.00
N LEU A 108 11.17 5.20 8.17
CA LEU A 108 9.82 4.85 8.60
C LEU A 108 9.74 3.40 9.10
N ILE A 109 10.36 2.45 8.41
CA ILE A 109 10.34 1.03 8.81
C ILE A 109 11.02 0.84 10.18
N ILE A 110 12.24 1.36 10.34
CA ILE A 110 13.01 1.19 11.58
C ILE A 110 12.27 1.85 12.74
N PHE A 111 11.89 3.12 12.61
CA PHE A 111 11.26 3.86 13.72
C PHE A 111 9.87 3.34 14.07
N THR A 112 9.10 2.83 13.09
CA THR A 112 7.81 2.18 13.38
C THR A 112 8.00 0.86 14.15
N PHE A 113 9.05 0.10 13.83
CA PHE A 113 9.29 -1.20 14.45
C PHE A 113 9.91 -1.08 15.84
N THR A 114 10.85 -0.15 16.04
CA THR A 114 11.69 -0.11 17.25
C THR A 114 11.29 0.95 18.28
N THR A 115 10.42 1.90 17.94
CA THR A 115 10.12 3.05 18.82
C THR A 115 8.63 3.41 18.83
N ASP A 116 8.21 4.16 19.84
CA ASP A 116 6.84 4.70 19.95
C ASP A 116 6.62 5.97 19.11
N PHE A 117 7.56 6.29 18.22
CA PHE A 117 7.55 7.52 17.46
C PHE A 117 6.38 7.59 16.47
N ILE A 118 6.05 6.49 15.78
CA ILE A 118 4.93 6.46 14.81
C ILE A 118 3.66 5.89 15.45
N VAL A 119 3.78 4.76 16.14
CA VAL A 119 2.69 4.08 16.86
C VAL A 119 3.09 4.04 18.32
N SER A 120 2.31 4.68 19.20
CA SER A 120 2.59 4.74 20.63
C SER A 120 1.83 3.71 21.46
N GLY A 121 0.94 2.95 20.84
CA GLY A 121 0.11 1.95 21.49
C GLY A 121 -1.19 1.68 20.74
N VAL A 122 -2.11 1.01 21.43
CA VAL A 122 -3.44 0.68 20.91
C VAL A 122 -4.53 1.10 21.88
N VAL A 123 -5.68 1.50 21.34
CA VAL A 123 -6.89 1.80 22.09
C VAL A 123 -7.97 0.80 21.70
N LYS A 124 -8.69 0.29 22.71
CA LYS A 124 -9.79 -0.64 22.52
C LYS A 124 -11.11 0.11 22.43
N TYR A 125 -11.85 -0.14 21.36
CA TYR A 125 -13.25 0.27 21.18
C TYR A 125 -14.18 -0.94 21.37
N PRO A 126 -15.50 -0.74 21.54
CA PRO A 126 -16.44 -1.83 21.78
C PRO A 126 -16.44 -2.93 20.71
N LEU A 127 -16.12 -2.59 19.45
CA LEU A 127 -16.19 -3.50 18.30
C LEU A 127 -14.88 -3.55 17.48
N SER A 128 -13.84 -2.85 17.91
CA SER A 128 -12.61 -2.67 17.14
C SER A 128 -11.44 -2.30 18.05
N TYR A 129 -10.23 -2.33 17.49
CA TYR A 129 -9.07 -1.69 18.06
C TYR A 129 -8.65 -0.55 17.11
N ASP A 130 -7.92 0.42 17.63
CA ASP A 130 -7.25 1.42 16.81
C ASP A 130 -5.87 1.73 17.42
N THR A 131 -5.02 2.42 16.68
CA THR A 131 -3.71 2.84 17.17
C THR A 131 -3.76 4.20 17.84
N THR A 132 -2.96 4.39 18.89
CA THR A 132 -2.60 5.71 19.37
C THR A 132 -1.41 6.23 18.55
N SER A 133 -1.58 7.42 17.98
CA SER A 133 -0.55 8.06 17.15
C SER A 133 0.59 8.60 18.01
N GLY A 134 1.82 8.20 17.70
CA GLY A 134 3.02 8.80 18.28
C GLY A 134 3.31 10.20 17.73
N SER A 135 4.28 10.91 18.32
CA SER A 135 4.64 12.28 17.91
C SER A 135 5.12 12.40 16.46
N GLY A 136 5.63 11.32 15.88
CA GLY A 136 6.11 11.20 14.52
C GLY A 136 5.05 10.78 13.50
N TYR A 137 3.82 10.47 13.93
CA TYR A 137 2.75 10.03 13.02
C TYR A 137 2.49 11.03 11.87
N GLY A 138 2.51 12.33 12.16
CA GLY A 138 2.35 13.37 11.13
C GLY A 138 3.45 13.32 10.06
N LEU A 139 4.69 13.00 10.45
CA LEU A 139 5.80 12.82 9.52
C LEU A 139 5.61 11.57 8.65
N TYR A 140 5.11 10.47 9.23
CA TYR A 140 4.75 9.27 8.48
C TYR A 140 3.71 9.59 7.39
N VAL A 141 2.60 10.25 7.76
CA VAL A 141 1.54 10.61 6.81
C VAL A 141 2.07 11.53 5.71
N LEU A 142 2.90 12.52 6.07
CA LEU A 142 3.49 13.44 5.10
C LEU A 142 4.35 12.70 4.07
N ILE A 143 5.24 11.81 4.52
CA ILE A 143 6.12 11.03 3.62
C ILE A 143 5.28 10.08 2.75
N PHE A 144 4.34 9.36 3.35
CA PHE A 144 3.44 8.44 2.65
C PHE A 144 2.67 9.16 1.53
N VAL A 145 2.00 10.27 1.85
CA VAL A 145 1.23 11.07 0.87
C VAL A 145 2.16 11.69 -0.18
N ALA A 146 3.31 12.24 0.21
CA ALA A 146 4.26 12.83 -0.73
C ALA A 146 4.76 11.80 -1.76
N PHE A 147 5.03 10.55 -1.32
CA PHE A 147 5.45 9.48 -2.22
C PHE A 147 4.36 9.10 -3.21
N PHE A 148 3.11 8.96 -2.76
CA PHE A 148 1.98 8.69 -3.65
C PHE A 148 1.72 9.83 -4.64
N LEU A 149 1.72 11.09 -4.18
CA LEU A 149 1.52 12.25 -5.05
C LEU A 149 2.62 12.35 -6.10
N TRP A 150 3.88 12.07 -5.73
CA TRP A 150 4.98 12.03 -6.70
C TRP A 150 4.82 10.87 -7.68
N ALA A 151 4.43 9.68 -7.21
CA ALA A 151 4.18 8.53 -8.08
C ALA A 151 3.06 8.83 -9.10
N PHE A 152 1.95 9.43 -8.66
CA PHE A 152 0.86 9.85 -9.53
C PHE A 152 1.30 10.91 -10.53
N TYR A 153 2.09 11.91 -10.09
CA TYR A 153 2.65 12.91 -10.99
C TYR A 153 3.52 12.28 -12.08
N GLU A 154 4.38 11.32 -11.72
CA GLU A 154 5.25 10.62 -12.67
C GLU A 154 4.47 9.79 -13.69
N LEU A 155 3.49 9.01 -13.24
CA LEU A 155 2.61 8.22 -14.11
C LEU A 155 1.76 9.11 -15.02
N PHE A 156 1.20 10.19 -14.50
CA PHE A 156 0.37 11.12 -15.26
C PHE A 156 1.18 11.90 -16.30
N ARG A 157 2.41 12.31 -15.95
CA ARG A 157 3.35 12.92 -16.90
C ARG A 157 3.69 11.96 -18.04
N LYS A 158 3.87 10.67 -17.75
CA LYS A 158 4.10 9.63 -18.76
C LYS A 158 2.85 9.36 -19.60
N LEU A 159 1.66 9.37 -19.00
CA LEU A 159 0.38 9.18 -19.70
C LEU A 159 0.16 10.24 -20.78
N ARG A 160 0.49 11.50 -20.48
CA ARG A 160 0.38 12.61 -21.46
C ARG A 160 1.33 12.49 -22.65
N ARG A 161 2.34 11.63 -22.59
CA ARG A 161 3.38 11.46 -23.61
C ARG A 161 3.37 10.07 -24.26
N SER A 162 2.51 9.18 -23.80
CA SER A 162 2.43 7.81 -24.29
C SER A 162 1.28 7.65 -25.27
N ASP A 163 1.51 6.80 -26.27
CA ASP A 163 0.52 6.40 -27.27
C ASP A 163 0.34 4.87 -27.28
N GLY A 164 -0.70 4.41 -27.97
CA GLY A 164 -0.97 2.99 -28.18
C GLY A 164 -1.16 2.20 -26.88
N ILE A 165 -0.54 1.02 -26.80
CA ILE A 165 -0.72 0.07 -25.67
C ILE A 165 -0.24 0.68 -24.35
N HIS A 166 0.89 1.42 -24.36
CA HIS A 166 1.44 2.02 -23.15
C HIS A 166 0.54 3.11 -22.56
N HIS A 167 -0.20 3.84 -23.39
CA HIS A 167 -1.20 4.80 -22.94
C HIS A 167 -2.30 4.11 -22.11
N TRP A 168 -2.84 3.01 -22.63
CA TRP A 168 -3.85 2.24 -21.93
C TRP A 168 -3.32 1.62 -20.64
N GLN A 169 -2.14 1.01 -20.67
CA GLN A 169 -1.49 0.45 -19.49
C GLN A 169 -1.33 1.49 -18.37
N LEU A 170 -0.83 2.69 -18.70
CA LEU A 170 -0.70 3.80 -17.75
C LEU A 170 -2.04 4.27 -17.19
N LYS A 171 -3.06 4.40 -18.04
CA LYS A 171 -4.39 4.83 -17.62
C LYS A 171 -5.03 3.85 -16.64
N PHE A 172 -4.96 2.55 -16.94
CA PHE A 172 -5.52 1.52 -16.07
C PHE A 172 -4.76 1.43 -14.73
N VAL A 173 -3.42 1.47 -14.74
CA VAL A 173 -2.62 1.52 -13.50
C VAL A 173 -2.98 2.74 -12.66
N LEU A 174 -3.13 3.92 -13.28
CA LEU A 174 -3.52 5.13 -12.55
C LEU A 174 -4.87 4.98 -11.85
N ILE A 175 -5.89 4.50 -12.58
CA ILE A 175 -7.23 4.32 -12.01
C ILE A 175 -7.22 3.23 -10.93
N SER A 176 -6.48 2.14 -11.17
CA SER A 176 -6.44 0.99 -10.28
C SER A 176 -5.76 1.26 -8.95
N VAL A 177 -4.87 2.27 -8.88
CA VAL A 177 -4.26 2.73 -7.62
C VAL A 177 -5.00 3.89 -7.02
N LEU A 178 -5.49 4.83 -7.83
CA LEU A 178 -6.11 6.05 -7.33
C LEU A 178 -7.36 5.75 -6.51
N ILE A 179 -8.19 4.80 -6.96
CA ILE A 179 -9.41 4.42 -6.24
C ILE A 179 -9.07 3.84 -4.85
N PRO A 180 -8.25 2.77 -4.72
CA PRO A 180 -7.86 2.27 -3.41
C PRO A 180 -7.14 3.31 -2.56
N PHE A 181 -6.23 4.09 -3.15
CA PHE A 181 -5.50 5.12 -2.43
C PHE A 181 -6.45 6.14 -1.78
N VAL A 182 -7.44 6.65 -2.52
CA VAL A 182 -8.40 7.62 -1.98
C VAL A 182 -9.26 6.98 -0.88
N VAL A 183 -9.76 5.76 -1.11
CA VAL A 183 -10.57 5.04 -0.12
C VAL A 183 -9.76 4.83 1.17
N SER A 184 -8.56 4.24 1.07
CA SER A 184 -7.70 3.97 2.22
C SER A 184 -7.19 5.25 2.90
N LEU A 185 -6.89 6.31 2.15
CA LEU A 185 -6.50 7.59 2.75
C LEU A 185 -7.62 8.16 3.63
N VAL A 186 -8.87 8.07 3.16
CA VAL A 186 -10.03 8.53 3.92
C VAL A 186 -10.29 7.60 5.10
N THR A 187 -10.37 6.29 4.87
CA THR A 187 -10.80 5.33 5.89
C THR A 187 -9.72 5.04 6.92
N ASP A 188 -8.45 5.06 6.53
CA ASP A 188 -7.34 4.54 7.33
C ASP A 188 -6.44 5.63 7.91
N ILE A 189 -6.54 6.87 7.41
CA ILE A 189 -5.71 7.99 7.85
C ILE A 189 -6.54 9.21 8.29
N ILE A 190 -7.50 9.67 7.47
CA ILE A 190 -8.25 10.90 7.79
C ILE A 190 -9.28 10.67 8.89
N LEU A 191 -10.16 9.67 8.74
CA LEU A 191 -11.15 9.33 9.75
C LEU A 191 -10.56 9.01 11.15
N PRO A 192 -9.49 8.19 11.31
CA PRO A 192 -8.87 7.98 12.63
C PRO A 192 -8.51 9.28 13.31
N TRP A 193 -7.94 10.19 12.53
CA TRP A 193 -7.37 11.42 13.05
C TRP A 193 -8.47 12.35 13.58
N THR A 194 -9.68 12.26 13.02
CA THR A 194 -10.83 13.03 13.52
C THR A 194 -11.42 12.49 14.82
N GLY A 195 -10.93 11.35 15.34
CA GLY A 195 -11.42 10.72 16.57
C GLY A 195 -12.79 10.05 16.42
N TYR A 196 -13.30 9.92 15.19
CA TYR A 196 -14.50 9.15 14.91
C TYR A 196 -14.18 7.66 15.02
N ASP A 197 -14.96 6.94 15.82
CA ASP A 197 -14.91 5.48 15.84
C ASP A 197 -15.30 4.96 14.44
N ARG A 198 -14.31 4.37 13.79
CA ARG A 198 -14.48 3.76 12.49
C ARG A 198 -15.12 2.40 12.72
N GLY A 199 -16.44 2.38 12.66
CA GLY A 199 -17.20 1.14 12.72
C GLY A 199 -16.60 0.09 11.77
N MET A 200 -16.75 -1.19 12.12
CA MET A 200 -16.04 -2.33 11.49
C MET A 200 -16.00 -2.32 9.96
N LEU A 201 -17.07 -1.88 9.29
CA LEU A 201 -17.13 -1.82 7.82
C LEU A 201 -16.12 -0.85 7.21
N MET A 202 -15.84 0.27 7.89
CA MET A 202 -14.87 1.26 7.42
C MET A 202 -13.43 0.75 7.52
N MET A 203 -13.15 -0.11 8.50
CA MET A 203 -11.83 -0.72 8.71
C MET A 203 -11.43 -1.66 7.55
N PHE A 204 -12.42 -2.28 6.90
CA PHE A 204 -12.19 -3.17 5.76
C PHE A 204 -12.37 -2.49 4.40
N ALA A 205 -12.97 -1.30 4.35
CA ALA A 205 -13.25 -0.61 3.08
C ALA A 205 -11.97 -0.32 2.28
N GLY A 206 -10.91 0.13 2.96
CA GLY A 206 -9.58 0.28 2.36
C GLY A 206 -9.08 -1.05 1.77
N SER A 207 -9.00 -2.11 2.59
CA SER A 207 -8.52 -3.43 2.15
C SER A 207 -9.35 -4.02 1.00
N MET A 208 -10.68 -3.90 1.05
CA MET A 208 -11.58 -4.41 0.02
C MET A 208 -11.45 -3.64 -1.30
N SER A 209 -11.14 -2.35 -1.23
CA SER A 209 -10.95 -1.52 -2.44
C SER A 209 -9.77 -2.00 -3.29
N SER A 210 -8.79 -2.72 -2.71
CA SER A 210 -7.69 -3.32 -3.48
C SER A 210 -8.16 -4.35 -4.51
N ALA A 211 -9.39 -4.88 -4.40
CA ALA A 211 -9.97 -5.71 -5.46
C ALA A 211 -10.06 -4.98 -6.81
N VAL A 212 -10.17 -3.63 -6.80
CA VAL A 212 -10.09 -2.81 -8.02
C VAL A 212 -8.70 -2.90 -8.66
N TRP A 213 -7.64 -2.91 -7.83
CA TRP A 213 -6.27 -3.12 -8.27
C TRP A 213 -6.10 -4.50 -8.93
N LEU A 214 -6.58 -5.57 -8.29
CA LEU A 214 -6.59 -6.92 -8.85
C LEU A 214 -7.28 -6.98 -10.22
N GLY A 215 -8.53 -6.50 -10.29
CA GLY A 215 -9.35 -6.63 -11.49
C GLY A 215 -8.76 -5.89 -12.68
N LEU A 216 -8.32 -4.64 -12.48
CA LEU A 216 -7.78 -3.81 -13.55
C LEU A 216 -6.37 -4.24 -13.97
N ASN A 217 -5.47 -4.55 -13.05
CA ASN A 217 -4.12 -5.00 -13.42
C ASN A 217 -4.13 -6.40 -14.01
N GLY A 218 -4.96 -7.31 -13.49
CA GLY A 218 -5.21 -8.61 -14.10
C GLY A 218 -5.68 -8.46 -15.56
N TYR A 219 -6.67 -7.59 -15.80
CA TYR A 219 -7.17 -7.33 -17.16
C TYR A 219 -6.06 -6.85 -18.11
N ILE A 220 -5.22 -5.90 -17.69
CA ILE A 220 -4.10 -5.40 -18.51
C ILE A 220 -3.11 -6.53 -18.86
N LEU A 221 -2.78 -7.40 -17.91
CA LEU A 221 -1.78 -8.45 -18.10
C LEU A 221 -2.23 -9.54 -19.07
N PHE A 222 -3.53 -9.80 -19.14
CA PHE A 222 -4.10 -10.83 -20.03
C PHE A 222 -4.58 -10.29 -21.36
N LYS A 223 -4.79 -8.97 -21.49
CA LYS A 223 -5.15 -8.33 -22.75
C LYS A 223 -3.89 -8.07 -23.59
N LYS A 224 -3.67 -8.94 -24.58
CA LYS A 224 -2.66 -8.75 -25.63
C LYS A 224 -3.04 -7.63 -26.60
#